data_AF-A0A924MJD9-F1
#
_entry.id   AF-A0A924MJD9-F1
#
_cell.length_a   1.000
_cell.length_b   1.000
_cell.length_c   1.000
_cell.angle_alpha   90.00
_cell.angle_beta   90.00
_cell.angle_gamma   90.00
#
_symmetry.space_group_name_H-M   'P 1'
#
loop_
_entity.id
_entity.type
_entity.pdbx_description
1 polymer ?
#
loop_
_entity_poly.entity_id
_entity_poly.type
_entity_poly.pdbx_seq_one_letter_code
_entity_poly.pdbx_strand_id
1 'polypeptide(L)'
;MGITAKTQGEGFRLRENGNLNLLEWGFRFFESHQLYAANAKIATHKIWKGTVNQIDLGIAAPLVISVERGRYAQLKPVMDVPKTLIAPIKKGQAIGKLRVTLDGKLIAERPLVALQASEEANFFKRLWHSFLLWWQS
;
A
#
# COMPACT_ATOMS: atom_id res chain seq x y z
N MET A 1 12.61 36.84 -8.51
CA MET A 1 13.82 36.21 -7.96
C MET A 1 14.56 35.52 -9.09
N GLY A 2 15.55 36.20 -9.68
CA GLY A 2 16.39 35.65 -10.74
C GLY A 2 17.84 35.97 -10.39
N ILE A 3 18.69 34.95 -10.40
CA ILE A 3 20.14 35.07 -10.20
C ILE A 3 20.70 36.17 -11.11
N THR A 4 21.18 37.25 -10.49
CA THR A 4 21.81 38.38 -11.17
C THR A 4 23.27 38.00 -11.41
N ALA A 5 23.59 37.56 -12.62
CA ALA A 5 24.96 37.25 -13.02
C ALA A 5 25.50 38.35 -13.95
N LYS A 6 26.79 38.70 -13.83
CA LYS A 6 27.41 39.75 -14.65
C LYS A 6 27.71 39.29 -16.08
N THR A 7 27.80 37.97 -16.31
CA THR A 7 27.98 37.36 -17.63
C THR A 7 27.17 36.06 -17.75
N GLN A 8 26.85 35.66 -18.99
CA GLN A 8 26.07 34.44 -19.26
C GLN A 8 26.78 33.19 -18.69
N GLY A 9 28.11 33.10 -18.83
CA GLY A 9 28.93 32.00 -18.30
C GLY A 9 28.96 31.92 -16.77
N GLU A 10 29.04 33.05 -16.07
CA GLU A 10 28.88 33.05 -14.60
C GLU A 10 27.48 32.61 -14.17
N GLY A 11 26.45 33.02 -14.92
CA GLY A 11 25.08 32.59 -14.69
C GLY A 11 24.88 31.07 -14.82
N PHE A 12 25.52 30.44 -15.80
CA PHE A 12 25.52 28.98 -15.94
C PHE A 12 26.20 28.30 -14.75
N ARG A 13 27.41 28.75 -14.36
CA ARG A 13 28.14 28.18 -13.22
C ARG A 13 27.40 28.30 -11.89
N LEU A 14 26.73 29.43 -11.64
CA LEU A 14 25.92 29.63 -10.43
C LEU A 14 24.70 28.69 -10.39
N ARG A 15 24.08 28.42 -11.55
CA ARG A 15 22.99 27.43 -11.66
C ARG A 15 23.51 26.01 -11.44
N GLU A 16 24.62 25.66 -12.05
CA GLU A 16 25.25 24.35 -11.90
C GLU A 16 25.62 24.07 -10.44
N ASN A 17 26.32 25.01 -9.79
CA ASN A 17 26.68 24.88 -8.37
C ASN A 17 25.44 24.84 -7.47
N GLY A 18 24.43 25.67 -7.74
CA GLY A 18 23.17 25.66 -6.97
C GLY A 18 22.44 24.32 -7.09
N ASN A 19 22.40 23.73 -8.29
CA ASN A 19 21.78 22.44 -8.54
C ASN A 19 22.56 21.30 -7.85
N LEU A 20 23.89 21.31 -7.95
CA LEU A 20 24.76 20.32 -7.29
C LEU A 20 24.57 20.36 -5.77
N ASN A 21 24.59 21.55 -5.17
CA ASN A 21 24.38 21.71 -3.73
C ASN A 21 23.03 21.16 -3.27
N LEU A 22 21.97 21.34 -4.06
CA LEU A 22 20.64 20.82 -3.74
C LEU A 22 20.57 19.29 -3.86
N LEU A 23 21.23 18.72 -4.87
CA LEU A 23 21.32 17.26 -5.03
C LEU A 23 22.13 16.62 -3.88
N GLU A 24 23.28 17.20 -3.55
CA GLU A 24 24.09 16.75 -2.41
C GLU A 24 23.31 16.80 -1.10
N TRP A 25 22.55 17.88 -0.87
CA TRP A 25 21.67 17.99 0.27
C TRP A 25 20.61 16.87 0.27
N GLY A 26 19.95 16.62 -0.86
CA GLY A 26 18.96 15.54 -0.99
C GLY A 26 19.55 14.17 -0.62
N PHE A 27 20.71 13.81 -1.17
CA PHE A 27 21.37 12.52 -0.87
C PHE A 27 21.92 12.43 0.55
N ARG A 28 22.36 13.56 1.12
CA ARG A 28 22.91 13.61 2.48
C ARG A 28 21.84 13.47 3.55
N PHE A 29 20.64 14.00 3.32
CA PHE A 29 19.59 14.05 4.35
C PHE A 29 18.46 13.06 4.15
N PHE A 30 18.24 12.55 2.94
CA PHE A 30 17.15 11.61 2.65
C PHE A 30 17.70 10.24 2.25
N GLU A 31 16.93 9.22 2.59
CA GLU A 31 17.13 7.85 2.14
C GLU A 31 15.80 7.27 1.65
N SER A 32 15.87 6.44 0.61
CA SER A 32 14.70 5.80 0.00
C SER A 32 14.73 4.32 0.31
N HIS A 33 13.63 3.81 0.89
CA HIS A 33 13.47 2.40 1.22
C HIS A 33 12.22 1.83 0.56
N GLN A 34 12.33 0.62 0.00
CA GLN A 34 11.16 -0.12 -0.45
C GLN A 34 10.51 -0.81 0.74
N LEU A 35 9.34 -0.32 1.16
CA LEU A 35 8.60 -0.89 2.29
C LEU A 35 7.87 -2.17 1.89
N TYR A 36 7.25 -2.17 0.70
CA TYR A 36 6.47 -3.30 0.21
C TYR A 36 6.68 -3.48 -1.30
N ALA A 37 6.91 -4.72 -1.72
CA ALA A 37 6.94 -5.09 -3.13
C ALA A 37 5.52 -5.15 -3.72
N ALA A 38 5.41 -5.00 -5.04
CA ALA A 38 4.15 -5.21 -5.74
C ALA A 38 3.66 -6.65 -5.57
N ASN A 39 2.37 -6.81 -5.31
CA ASN A 39 1.69 -8.10 -5.11
C ASN A 39 2.26 -8.96 -3.97
N ALA A 40 3.10 -8.39 -3.11
CA ALA A 40 3.56 -9.08 -1.92
C ALA A 40 2.42 -9.18 -0.90
N LYS A 41 2.36 -10.31 -0.21
CA LYS A 41 1.43 -10.52 0.91
C LYS A 41 1.81 -9.60 2.07
N ILE A 42 0.89 -8.71 2.45
CA ILE A 42 1.04 -7.79 3.57
C ILE A 42 0.25 -8.28 4.78
N ALA A 43 -0.98 -8.74 4.55
CA ALA A 43 -1.86 -9.24 5.59
C ALA A 43 -2.76 -10.35 5.06
N THR A 44 -3.25 -11.19 5.96
CA THR A 44 -4.25 -12.20 5.65
C THR A 44 -5.50 -11.86 6.44
N HIS A 45 -6.66 -11.79 5.77
CA HIS A 45 -7.93 -11.43 6.39
C HIS A 45 -8.96 -12.53 6.23
N LYS A 46 -9.83 -12.72 7.23
CA LYS A 46 -10.88 -13.75 7.17
C LYS A 46 -12.00 -13.33 6.21
N ILE A 47 -12.35 -14.21 5.28
CA ILE A 47 -13.52 -14.07 4.41
C ILE A 47 -14.66 -14.94 4.94
N TRP A 48 -15.86 -14.40 4.84
CA TRP A 48 -17.11 -15.09 5.06
C TRP A 48 -17.80 -15.39 3.73
N LYS A 49 -18.51 -16.52 3.69
CA LYS A 49 -19.28 -16.99 2.52
C LYS A 49 -18.44 -17.20 1.25
N GLY A 50 -17.12 -17.22 1.37
CA GLY A 50 -16.20 -17.46 0.25
C GLY A 50 -15.86 -18.93 0.08
N THR A 51 -15.45 -19.32 -1.13
CA THR A 51 -14.83 -20.64 -1.39
C THR A 51 -13.59 -20.87 -0.53
N VAL A 52 -12.90 -19.78 -0.15
CA VAL A 52 -11.80 -19.77 0.81
C VAL A 52 -12.19 -19.03 2.10
N ASN A 53 -11.65 -19.49 3.23
CA ASN A 53 -11.91 -18.90 4.55
C ASN A 53 -11.05 -17.66 4.85
N GLN A 54 -10.00 -17.45 4.05
CA GLN A 54 -9.03 -16.36 4.22
C GLN A 54 -8.61 -15.83 2.87
N ILE A 55 -8.26 -14.55 2.81
CA ILE A 55 -7.70 -13.89 1.64
C ILE A 55 -6.46 -13.12 1.98
N ASP A 56 -5.48 -13.23 1.09
CA ASP A 56 -4.26 -12.46 1.18
C ASP A 56 -4.46 -11.10 0.54
N LEU A 57 -4.04 -10.08 1.29
CA LEU A 57 -4.11 -8.68 0.93
C LEU A 57 -2.69 -8.15 0.68
N GLY A 58 -2.56 -7.32 -0.34
CA GLY A 58 -1.30 -6.68 -0.71
C GLY A 58 -1.53 -5.37 -1.45
N ILE A 59 -0.49 -4.84 -2.08
CA ILE A 59 -0.57 -3.62 -2.90
C ILE A 59 -0.29 -3.95 -4.36
N ALA A 60 -1.00 -3.28 -5.28
CA ALA A 60 -0.84 -3.54 -6.72
C ALA A 60 0.51 -3.04 -7.28
N ALA A 61 1.06 -1.98 -6.69
CA ALA A 61 2.31 -1.34 -7.10
C ALA A 61 3.27 -1.25 -5.90
N PRO A 62 4.59 -1.25 -6.11
CA PRO A 62 5.55 -1.21 -5.01
C PRO A 62 5.42 0.11 -4.24
N LEU A 63 5.61 0.07 -2.93
CA LEU A 63 5.65 1.25 -2.08
C LEU A 63 7.09 1.54 -1.68
N VAL A 64 7.67 2.54 -2.33
CA VAL A 64 8.97 3.14 -1.98
C VAL A 64 8.68 4.45 -1.27
N ILE A 65 9.32 4.68 -0.13
CA ILE A 65 9.19 5.92 0.64
C ILE A 65 10.58 6.52 0.82
N SER A 66 10.68 7.82 0.53
CA SER A 66 11.84 8.63 0.84
C SER A 66 11.58 9.38 2.15
N VAL A 67 12.43 9.15 3.15
CA VAL A 67 12.34 9.80 4.45
C VAL A 67 13.69 10.41 4.83
N GLU A 68 13.68 11.31 5.81
CA GLU A 68 14.90 11.78 6.43
C GLU A 68 15.69 10.59 7.01
N ARG A 69 17.01 10.63 6.85
CA ARG A 69 17.91 9.58 7.31
C ARG A 69 17.74 9.29 8.80
N GLY A 70 17.72 8.01 9.14
CA GLY A 70 17.58 7.53 10.52
C GLY A 70 16.13 7.56 11.02
N ARG A 71 15.17 8.04 10.22
CA ARG A 71 13.76 8.09 10.60
C ARG A 71 12.95 6.92 10.04
N TYR A 72 13.56 6.08 9.21
CA TYR A 72 12.92 4.88 8.66
C TYR A 72 12.28 4.00 9.75
N ALA A 73 12.98 3.76 10.86
CA ALA A 73 12.48 2.95 11.98
C ALA A 73 11.27 3.55 12.72
N GLN A 74 10.97 4.84 12.51
CA GLN A 74 9.84 5.52 13.13
C GLN A 74 8.55 5.42 12.30
N LEU A 75 8.62 4.86 11.09
CA LEU A 75 7.46 4.68 10.23
C LEU A 75 6.48 3.67 10.83
N LYS A 76 5.20 4.07 10.89
CA LYS A 76 4.12 3.24 11.41
C LYS A 76 3.15 2.90 10.28
N PRO A 77 3.15 1.65 9.78
CA PRO A 77 2.13 1.18 8.87
C PRO A 77 0.83 0.90 9.64
N VAL A 78 -0.27 1.43 9.12
CA VAL A 78 -1.63 1.27 9.65
C VAL A 78 -2.50 0.74 8.51
N MET A 79 -3.18 -0.37 8.77
CA MET A 79 -4.12 -0.95 7.83
C MET A 79 -5.54 -0.57 8.21
N ASP A 80 -6.24 0.04 7.27
CA ASP A 80 -7.65 0.40 7.37
C ASP A 80 -8.43 -0.58 6.50
N VAL A 81 -8.88 -1.67 7.10
CA VAL A 81 -9.56 -2.79 6.43
C VAL A 81 -10.86 -3.10 7.19
N PRO A 82 -11.98 -3.37 6.51
CA PRO A 82 -13.21 -3.79 7.15
C PRO A 82 -13.00 -5.04 8.01
N LYS A 83 -13.58 -5.07 9.22
CA LYS A 83 -13.47 -6.24 10.12
C LYS A 83 -14.00 -7.52 9.48
N THR A 84 -15.05 -7.40 8.68
CA THR A 84 -15.73 -8.52 8.05
C THR A 84 -15.66 -8.36 6.53
N LEU A 85 -15.08 -9.36 5.86
CA LEU A 85 -15.11 -9.47 4.40
C LEU A 85 -16.09 -10.55 3.99
N ILE A 86 -16.90 -10.27 2.98
CA ILE A 86 -17.91 -11.19 2.46
C ILE A 86 -17.61 -11.41 0.98
N ALA A 87 -17.59 -12.66 0.54
CA ALA A 87 -17.48 -13.00 -0.89
C ALA A 87 -18.73 -12.56 -1.67
N PRO A 88 -18.65 -12.33 -3.00
CA PRO A 88 -17.51 -12.56 -3.89
C PRO A 88 -16.47 -11.43 -3.84
N ILE A 89 -15.19 -11.80 -3.82
CA ILE A 89 -14.06 -10.87 -3.94
C ILE A 89 -13.26 -11.22 -5.20
N LYS A 90 -13.05 -10.22 -6.05
CA LYS A 90 -12.22 -10.36 -7.25
C LYS A 90 -10.75 -10.13 -6.93
N LYS A 91 -9.85 -10.82 -7.62
CA LYS A 91 -8.42 -10.51 -7.59
C LYS A 91 -8.20 -9.05 -8.02
N GLY A 92 -7.39 -8.31 -7.28
CA GLY A 92 -7.13 -6.89 -7.50
C GLY A 92 -8.21 -5.95 -6.96
N GLN A 93 -9.30 -6.46 -6.38
CA GLN A 93 -10.31 -5.62 -5.77
C GLN A 93 -9.74 -4.88 -4.56
N ALA A 94 -9.96 -3.56 -4.50
CA ALA A 94 -9.61 -2.75 -3.34
C ALA A 94 -10.51 -3.12 -2.16
N ILE A 95 -9.90 -3.62 -1.09
CA ILE A 95 -10.59 -4.05 0.14
C ILE A 95 -10.42 -3.03 1.26
N GLY A 96 -9.32 -2.27 1.25
CA GLY A 96 -9.02 -1.29 2.27
C GLY A 96 -7.89 -0.37 1.84
N LYS A 97 -7.23 0.23 2.83
CA LYS A 97 -6.13 1.17 2.63
C LYS A 97 -4.96 0.85 3.55
N LEU A 98 -3.75 0.88 2.99
CA LEU A 98 -2.52 0.91 3.75
C LEU A 98 -2.07 2.36 3.89
N ARG A 99 -2.02 2.85 5.13
CA ARG A 99 -1.51 4.18 5.48
C ARG A 99 -0.18 4.04 6.19
N VAL A 100 0.83 4.78 5.76
CA VAL A 100 2.12 4.85 6.45
C VAL A 100 2.25 6.24 7.05
N THR A 101 2.46 6.28 8.36
CA THR A 101 2.55 7.52 9.13
C THR A 101 3.94 7.71 9.75
N LEU A 102 4.36 8.96 9.86
CA LEU A 102 5.58 9.38 10.54
C LEU A 102 5.23 10.58 11.43
N ASP A 103 5.49 10.50 12.74
CA ASP A 103 5.02 11.48 13.73
C ASP A 103 3.53 11.83 13.65
N GLY A 104 2.69 10.84 13.32
CA GLY A 104 1.25 11.05 13.15
C GLY A 104 0.84 11.76 11.86
N LYS A 105 1.79 12.15 11.00
CA LYS A 105 1.51 12.67 9.65
C LYS A 105 1.46 11.53 8.65
N LEU A 106 0.47 11.56 7.75
CA LEU A 106 0.36 10.61 6.65
C LEU A 106 1.44 10.91 5.60
N ILE A 107 2.35 9.96 5.40
CA ILE A 107 3.44 10.07 4.41
C ILE A 107 3.04 9.40 3.10
N ALA A 108 2.38 8.24 3.18
CA ALA A 108 1.91 7.52 2.01
C ALA A 108 0.60 6.78 2.28
N GLU A 109 -0.27 6.75 1.27
CA GLU A 109 -1.48 5.93 1.26
C GLU A 109 -1.49 5.09 -0.02
N ARG A 110 -1.81 3.79 0.10
CA ARG A 110 -2.00 2.88 -1.04
C ARG A 110 -3.26 2.04 -0.85
N PRO A 111 -4.01 1.75 -1.92
CA PRO A 111 -5.12 0.81 -1.85
C PRO A 111 -4.59 -0.58 -1.53
N LEU A 112 -5.20 -1.21 -0.52
CA LEU A 112 -4.93 -2.59 -0.17
C LEU A 112 -5.88 -3.46 -1.00
N VAL A 113 -5.31 -4.31 -1.84
CA VAL A 113 -6.03 -5.13 -2.82
C VAL A 113 -5.95 -6.60 -2.48
N ALA A 114 -6.99 -7.35 -2.88
CA ALA A 114 -7.00 -8.80 -2.82
C ALA A 114 -5.99 -9.42 -3.81
N LEU A 115 -5.08 -10.27 -3.34
CA LEU A 115 -4.09 -10.96 -4.20
C LEU A 115 -4.69 -12.15 -4.94
N GLN A 116 -5.81 -12.66 -4.46
CA GLN A 116 -6.51 -13.84 -4.98
C GLN A 116 -7.99 -13.52 -5.17
N ALA A 117 -8.68 -14.30 -5.99
CA ALA A 117 -10.14 -14.24 -6.08
C ALA A 117 -10.77 -15.23 -5.10
N SER A 118 -11.90 -14.85 -4.50
CA SER A 118 -12.75 -15.72 -3.69
C SER A 118 -14.18 -15.62 -4.21
N GLU A 119 -14.66 -16.67 -4.84
CA GLU A 119 -16.07 -16.78 -5.25
C GLU A 119 -16.96 -17.08 -4.05
N GLU A 120 -18.28 -16.95 -4.22
CA GLU A 120 -19.23 -17.35 -3.18
C GLU A 120 -19.26 -18.88 -3.04
N ALA A 121 -19.25 -19.36 -1.80
CA ALA A 121 -19.31 -20.79 -1.54
C ALA A 121 -20.70 -21.36 -1.82
N ASN A 122 -20.81 -22.13 -2.90
CA ASN A 122 -21.98 -23.00 -3.17
C ASN A 122 -22.23 -24.06 -2.07
N PHE A 123 -21.29 -24.22 -1.13
CA PHE A 123 -21.41 -25.11 0.03
C PHE A 123 -22.61 -24.75 0.94
N PHE A 124 -22.96 -23.47 1.08
CA PHE A 124 -24.09 -23.04 1.92
C PHE A 124 -25.43 -23.54 1.36
N LYS A 125 -25.58 -23.55 0.03
CA LYS A 125 -26.77 -24.10 -0.65
C LYS A 125 -26.93 -25.60 -0.39
N ARG A 126 -25.82 -26.36 -0.36
CA ARG A 126 -25.83 -27.80 -0.04
C ARG A 126 -26.16 -28.09 1.42
N LEU A 127 -25.61 -27.32 2.35
CA LEU A 127 -25.93 -27.45 3.78
C LEU A 127 -27.39 -27.08 4.07
N TRP A 128 -27.89 -26.01 3.46
CA TRP A 128 -29.28 -25.58 3.61
C TRP A 128 -30.25 -26.61 3.04
N HIS A 129 -29.95 -27.18 1.86
CA HIS A 129 -30.72 -28.30 1.30
C HIS A 129 -30.75 -29.51 2.24
N SER A 130 -29.62 -29.84 2.88
CA SER A 130 -29.54 -30.97 3.81
C SER A 130 -30.35 -30.72 5.08
N PHE A 131 -30.36 -29.48 5.58
CA PHE A 131 -31.15 -29.08 6.75
C PHE A 131 -32.66 -29.07 6.44
N LEU A 132 -33.04 -28.56 5.27
CA LEU A 132 -34.43 -28.62 4.77
C LEU A 132 -34.93 -30.06 4.61
N LEU A 133 -34.10 -30.94 4.05
CA LEU A 133 -34.42 -32.36 3.92
C LEU A 133 -34.63 -33.04 5.27
N TRP A 134 -33.81 -32.70 6.27
CA TRP A 134 -33.96 -33.21 7.63
C TRP A 134 -35.20 -32.66 8.34
N TRP A 135 -35.64 -31.44 8.02
CA TRP A 135 -36.87 -30.87 8.57
C TRP A 135 -38.15 -31.43 7.90
N GLN A 136 -38.05 -31.83 6.63
CA GLN A 136 -39.16 -32.43 5.88
C GLN A 136 -39.25 -33.95 6.01
N SER A 137 -38.32 -34.59 6.72
CA SER A 137 -38.31 -36.02 7.01
C SER A 137 -38.72 -36.29 8.45
#